data_AF-A0A6P6FF48-F1
#
_entry.id   AF-A0A6P6FF48-F1
#
_cell.length_a   1.000
_cell.length_b   1.000
_cell.length_c   1.000
_cell.angle_alpha   90.00
_cell.angle_beta   90.00
_cell.angle_gamma   90.00
#
_symmetry.space_group_name_H-M   'P 1'
#
loop_
_entity.id
_entity.type
_entity.pdbx_description
1 polymer ?
#
loop_
_entity_poly.entity_id
_entity_poly.type
_entity_poly.pdbx_seq_one_letter_code
_entity_poly.pdbx_strand_id
1 'polypeptide(L)'
;MEWFAERVDRIILLFDAHKLDISDEFRRLIEALRGHDDKIRIVLNKADMIDHQQLMRVYGALMWSLGKVLQTPEVARVYIGSFWDQPLRYDVNKRLFEDEEQDLFKDMQSLPRNAALRKLNDLIKRARLAKVHAYIISALRKDMPSVFGKDTKKKELIKNLGQIYDQIQREQQISPGDFPDLKKMQESLAHHDFSKFNTLKPKLLEVVDNMLVKDIAQLMSMIPHEEIGTTSDSLVKGGAFEGVEDQVSPFGYKRGEGIDAGAGEPEWIVNKERYKYNLMFEKLGPCDGKITGAAAKSEMVKSKLPNNVLGRIWKLSDIDKDGFLDSEEFALAMHLIHVKLEGYDLPAELPDHLVPPSKRDT
;
A
#
# COMPACT_ATOMS: atom_id res chain seq x y z
N MET A 1 -9.21 -4.92 -22.10
CA MET A 1 -8.47 -4.66 -20.84
C MET A 1 -8.03 -3.22 -20.71
N GLU A 2 -7.37 -2.63 -21.72
CA GLU A 2 -6.97 -1.21 -21.75
C GLU A 2 -8.15 -0.26 -21.39
N TRP A 3 -9.34 -0.48 -21.96
CA TRP A 3 -10.55 0.27 -21.62
C TRP A 3 -10.94 0.23 -20.13
N PHE A 4 -10.75 -0.93 -19.48
CA PHE A 4 -11.02 -1.08 -18.05
C PHE A 4 -9.94 -0.40 -17.22
N ALA A 5 -8.66 -0.55 -17.57
CA ALA A 5 -7.54 0.04 -16.85
C ALA A 5 -7.66 1.58 -16.71
N GLU A 6 -8.21 2.23 -17.74
CA GLU A 6 -8.51 3.66 -17.73
C GLU A 6 -9.62 4.07 -16.75
N ARG A 7 -10.53 3.15 -16.39
CA ARG A 7 -11.79 3.48 -15.69
C ARG A 7 -11.90 2.90 -14.30
N VAL A 8 -11.23 1.78 -14.05
CA VAL A 8 -11.28 1.13 -12.74
C VAL A 8 -10.37 1.83 -11.75
N ASP A 9 -10.76 1.72 -10.49
CA ASP A 9 -9.99 2.22 -9.35
C ASP A 9 -8.84 1.28 -8.98
N ARG A 10 -9.01 -0.02 -9.24
CA ARG A 10 -8.06 -1.08 -8.91
C ARG A 10 -8.17 -2.26 -9.85
N ILE A 11 -7.04 -2.93 -10.06
CA ILE A 11 -6.93 -4.17 -10.83
C ILE A 11 -6.30 -5.22 -9.93
N ILE A 12 -7.05 -6.28 -9.61
CA ILE A 12 -6.54 -7.40 -8.83
C ILE A 12 -6.11 -8.51 -9.79
N LEU A 13 -4.81 -8.82 -9.81
CA LEU A 13 -4.24 -9.94 -10.56
C LEU A 13 -4.07 -11.13 -9.62
N LEU A 14 -4.85 -12.19 -9.83
CA LEU A 14 -4.84 -13.40 -9.00
C LEU A 14 -3.95 -14.48 -9.63
N PHE A 15 -3.06 -15.04 -8.82
CA PHE A 15 -2.24 -16.20 -9.15
C PHE A 15 -2.51 -17.32 -8.15
N ASP A 16 -2.60 -18.55 -8.63
CA ASP A 16 -2.77 -19.73 -7.77
C ASP A 16 -1.40 -20.26 -7.37
N ALA A 17 -1.09 -20.29 -6.07
CA ALA A 17 0.20 -20.75 -5.56
C ALA A 17 0.45 -22.24 -5.84
N HIS A 18 -0.61 -23.05 -5.92
CA HIS A 18 -0.52 -24.48 -6.19
C HIS A 18 -0.25 -24.77 -7.67
N LYS A 19 -0.70 -23.89 -8.57
CA LYS A 19 -0.57 -24.02 -10.03
C LYS A 19 -0.13 -22.72 -10.67
N LEU A 20 1.03 -22.23 -10.25
CA LEU A 20 1.58 -21.00 -10.82
C LEU A 20 1.93 -21.23 -12.29
N ASP A 21 1.14 -20.62 -13.17
CA ASP A 21 1.41 -20.55 -14.60
C ASP A 21 1.14 -19.12 -15.09
N ILE A 22 2.07 -18.59 -15.87
CA ILE A 22 1.99 -17.25 -16.45
C ILE A 22 2.05 -17.44 -17.95
N SER A 23 0.87 -17.67 -18.53
CA SER A 23 0.71 -17.89 -19.96
C SER A 23 1.08 -16.64 -20.77
N ASP A 24 1.32 -16.84 -22.07
CA ASP A 24 1.58 -15.74 -23.00
C ASP A 24 0.38 -14.78 -23.09
N GLU A 25 -0.85 -15.29 -22.96
CA GLU A 25 -2.05 -14.46 -22.87
C GLU A 25 -2.02 -13.55 -21.64
N PHE A 26 -1.59 -14.07 -20.49
CA PHE A 26 -1.49 -13.31 -19.26
C PHE A 26 -0.39 -12.24 -19.34
N ARG A 27 0.75 -12.57 -19.97
CA ARG A 27 1.82 -11.61 -20.26
C ARG A 27 1.30 -10.44 -21.11
N ARG A 28 0.59 -10.73 -22.20
CA ARG A 28 -0.03 -9.70 -23.07
C ARG A 28 -1.05 -8.85 -22.31
N LEU A 29 -1.78 -9.45 -21.37
CA LEU A 29 -2.72 -8.74 -20.51
C LEU A 29 -2.00 -7.73 -19.62
N ILE A 30 -0.92 -8.13 -18.94
CA ILE A 30 -0.13 -7.21 -18.11
C ILE A 30 0.50 -6.10 -18.97
N GLU A 31 1.02 -6.43 -20.16
CA GLU A 31 1.58 -5.44 -21.08
C GLU A 31 0.54 -4.38 -21.49
N ALA A 32 -0.74 -4.77 -21.63
CA ALA A 32 -1.84 -3.85 -21.90
C ALA A 32 -2.27 -2.99 -20.70
N LEU A 33 -1.71 -3.22 -19.51
CA LEU A 33 -1.91 -2.42 -18.30
C LEU A 33 -0.79 -1.40 -18.04
N ARG A 34 0.23 -1.35 -18.90
CA ARG A 34 1.37 -0.43 -18.78
C ARG A 34 0.90 1.01 -18.61
N GLY A 35 1.46 1.71 -17.61
CA GLY A 35 1.08 3.11 -17.29
C GLY A 35 -0.07 3.22 -16.28
N HIS A 36 -0.64 2.08 -15.88
CA HIS A 36 -1.61 1.95 -14.80
C HIS A 36 -1.10 1.05 -13.67
N ASP A 37 0.22 0.92 -13.55
CA ASP A 37 0.90 0.07 -12.57
C ASP A 37 0.51 0.41 -11.13
N ASP A 38 0.21 1.68 -10.86
CA ASP A 38 -0.27 2.19 -9.56
C ASP A 38 -1.61 1.58 -9.11
N LYS A 39 -2.42 1.13 -10.08
CA LYS A 39 -3.73 0.50 -9.84
C LYS A 39 -3.65 -1.00 -9.62
N ILE A 40 -2.50 -1.62 -9.90
CA ILE A 40 -2.34 -3.08 -9.86
C ILE A 40 -2.10 -3.52 -8.41
N ARG A 41 -2.82 -4.56 -7.98
CA ARG A 41 -2.54 -5.34 -6.78
C ARG A 41 -2.45 -6.80 -7.17
N ILE A 42 -1.38 -7.47 -6.73
CA ILE A 42 -1.11 -8.84 -7.10
C ILE A 42 -1.43 -9.72 -5.91
N VAL A 43 -2.21 -10.77 -6.11
CA VAL A 43 -2.62 -11.69 -5.04
C VAL A 43 -2.16 -13.09 -5.40
N LEU A 44 -1.29 -13.66 -4.57
CA LEU A 44 -0.89 -15.06 -4.62
C LEU A 44 -1.84 -15.86 -3.72
N ASN A 45 -2.91 -16.37 -4.31
CA ASN A 45 -4.00 -17.07 -3.66
C ASN A 45 -3.69 -18.56 -3.45
N LYS A 46 -4.44 -19.20 -2.53
CA LYS A 46 -4.29 -20.62 -2.15
C LYS A 46 -2.88 -20.96 -1.66
N ALA A 47 -2.22 -20.01 -1.00
CA ALA A 47 -0.88 -20.18 -0.45
C ALA A 47 -0.82 -21.28 0.62
N ASP A 48 -1.95 -21.57 1.27
CA ASP A 48 -2.10 -22.68 2.23
C ASP A 48 -2.11 -24.08 1.59
N MET A 49 -2.17 -24.22 0.26
CA MET A 49 -2.15 -25.53 -0.42
C MET A 49 -0.75 -26.12 -0.58
N ILE A 50 0.28 -25.36 -0.22
CA ILE A 50 1.69 -25.71 -0.37
C ILE A 50 2.45 -25.43 0.92
N ASP A 51 3.57 -26.12 1.15
CA ASP A 51 4.40 -25.88 2.33
C ASP A 51 5.18 -24.56 2.25
N HIS A 52 5.80 -24.15 3.36
CA HIS A 52 6.56 -22.89 3.44
C HIS A 52 7.71 -22.81 2.41
N GLN A 53 8.46 -23.89 2.18
CA GLN A 53 9.59 -23.86 1.24
C GLN A 53 9.11 -23.72 -0.20
N GLN A 54 8.05 -24.46 -0.56
CA GLN A 54 7.43 -24.37 -1.86
C GLN A 54 6.81 -22.98 -2.07
N LEU A 55 6.17 -22.40 -1.05
CA LEU A 55 5.64 -21.05 -1.10
C LEU A 55 6.72 -20.01 -1.43
N MET A 56 7.88 -20.07 -0.77
CA MET A 56 8.99 -19.16 -1.06
C MET A 56 9.53 -19.33 -2.49
N ARG A 57 9.55 -20.56 -3.02
CA ARG A 57 9.95 -20.84 -4.41
C ARG A 57 8.94 -20.28 -5.41
N VAL A 58 7.65 -20.50 -5.18
CA VAL A 58 6.55 -20.01 -6.03
C VAL A 58 6.53 -18.48 -6.03
N TYR A 59 6.65 -17.85 -4.85
CA TYR A 59 6.75 -16.41 -4.71
C TYR A 59 7.95 -15.83 -5.49
N GLY A 60 9.13 -16.42 -5.32
CA GLY A 60 10.32 -16.01 -6.06
C GLY A 60 10.15 -16.14 -7.58
N ALA A 61 9.55 -17.24 -8.06
CA ALA A 61 9.26 -17.45 -9.46
C ALA A 61 8.26 -16.43 -10.03
N LEU A 62 7.21 -16.11 -9.27
CA LEU A 62 6.23 -15.08 -9.63
C LEU A 62 6.91 -13.71 -9.76
N MET A 63 7.66 -13.29 -8.75
CA MET A 63 8.35 -11.99 -8.76
C MET A 63 9.35 -11.88 -9.91
N TRP A 64 10.11 -12.95 -10.17
CA TRP A 64 11.03 -13.01 -11.31
C TRP A 64 10.31 -12.84 -12.66
N SER A 65 9.16 -13.50 -12.82
CA SER A 65 8.37 -13.37 -14.04
C SER A 65 7.77 -11.97 -14.20
N LEU A 66 7.17 -11.43 -13.13
CA LEU A 66 6.59 -10.09 -13.11
C LEU A 66 7.62 -9.01 -13.41
N GLY A 67 8.83 -9.11 -12.85
CA GLY A 67 9.91 -8.16 -13.13
C GLY A 67 10.27 -8.09 -14.62
N LYS A 68 10.12 -9.19 -15.37
CA LYS A 68 10.32 -9.22 -16.83
C LYS A 68 9.15 -8.61 -17.61
N VAL A 69 7.95 -8.59 -17.04
CA VAL A 69 6.72 -8.19 -17.74
C VAL A 69 6.36 -6.74 -17.45
N LEU A 70 6.34 -6.33 -16.18
CA LEU A 70 5.94 -4.98 -15.76
C LEU A 70 6.92 -3.91 -16.24
N GLN A 71 8.22 -4.23 -16.34
CA GLN A 71 9.27 -3.31 -16.81
C GLN A 71 9.28 -1.96 -16.07
N THR A 72 8.82 -1.94 -14.81
CA THR A 72 8.89 -0.80 -13.89
C THR A 72 10.11 -0.95 -12.98
N PRO A 73 10.77 0.15 -12.59
CA PRO A 73 11.83 0.10 -11.58
C PRO A 73 11.27 -0.21 -10.18
N GLU A 74 9.98 0.02 -9.97
CA GLU A 74 9.28 -0.23 -8.71
C GLU A 74 8.81 -1.69 -8.60
N VAL A 75 9.01 -2.28 -7.42
CA VAL A 75 8.61 -3.65 -7.12
C VAL A 75 7.11 -3.66 -6.80
N ALA A 76 6.33 -4.45 -7.55
CA ALA A 76 4.92 -4.63 -7.28
C ALA A 76 4.68 -5.32 -5.92
N ARG A 77 3.73 -4.80 -5.13
CA ARG A 77 3.27 -5.46 -3.89
C ARG A 77 2.45 -6.70 -4.24
N VAL A 78 2.80 -7.82 -3.61
CA VAL A 78 2.08 -9.09 -3.69
C VAL A 78 1.49 -9.39 -2.31
N TYR A 79 0.20 -9.72 -2.27
CA TYR A 79 -0.52 -10.20 -1.10
C TYR A 79 -0.59 -11.71 -1.14
N ILE A 80 -0.09 -12.37 -0.11
CA ILE A 80 0.01 -13.83 -0.05
C ILE A 80 -1.04 -14.35 0.91
N GLY A 81 -1.91 -15.24 0.46
CA GLY A 81 -2.94 -15.77 1.34
C GLY A 81 -3.85 -16.80 0.69
N SER A 82 -4.91 -17.14 1.41
CA SER A 82 -5.97 -18.01 0.93
C SER A 82 -7.31 -17.37 1.23
N PHE A 83 -7.83 -16.66 0.23
CA PHE A 83 -8.98 -15.76 0.36
C PHE A 83 -10.30 -16.55 0.25
N TRP A 84 -10.61 -17.36 1.26
CA TRP A 84 -11.80 -18.21 1.36
C TRP A 84 -12.11 -18.58 2.82
N ASP A 85 -13.32 -19.11 3.06
CA ASP A 85 -13.77 -19.46 4.41
C ASP A 85 -13.49 -20.94 4.77
N GLN A 86 -12.57 -21.59 4.06
CA GLN A 86 -12.23 -23.01 4.28
C GLN A 86 -11.04 -23.16 5.23
N PRO A 87 -10.95 -24.28 5.98
CA PRO A 87 -9.80 -24.54 6.85
C PRO A 87 -8.49 -24.55 6.06
N LEU A 88 -7.44 -23.94 6.64
CA LEU A 88 -6.10 -23.95 6.05
C LEU A 88 -5.56 -25.38 6.00
N ARG A 89 -5.02 -25.79 4.85
CA ARG A 89 -4.37 -27.10 4.73
C ARG A 89 -2.98 -27.12 5.37
N TYR A 90 -2.20 -26.07 5.14
CA TYR A 90 -0.95 -25.78 5.84
C TYR A 90 -1.08 -24.44 6.58
N ASP A 91 -1.03 -24.49 7.92
CA ASP A 91 -1.28 -23.35 8.82
C ASP A 91 0.01 -22.71 9.36
N VAL A 92 1.19 -23.23 9.01
CA VAL A 92 2.50 -22.71 9.45
C VAL A 92 2.66 -21.21 9.17
N ASN A 93 2.08 -20.72 8.07
CA ASN A 93 2.14 -19.31 7.66
C ASN A 93 0.81 -18.57 7.91
N LYS A 94 -0.09 -19.09 8.76
CA LYS A 94 -1.42 -18.51 9.02
C LYS A 94 -1.36 -17.01 9.31
N ARG A 95 -0.47 -16.60 10.22
CA ARG A 95 -0.27 -15.19 10.59
C ARG A 95 0.12 -14.31 9.41
N LEU A 96 1.01 -14.81 8.53
CA LEU A 96 1.36 -14.09 7.31
C LEU A 96 0.13 -13.91 6.41
N PHE A 97 -0.69 -14.95 6.25
CA PHE A 97 -1.89 -14.86 5.41
C PHE A 97 -2.90 -13.85 5.96
N GLU A 98 -3.13 -13.85 7.28
CA GLU A 98 -4.02 -12.89 7.94
C GLU A 98 -3.49 -11.45 7.86
N ASP A 99 -2.18 -11.25 8.07
CA ASP A 99 -1.54 -9.93 7.96
C ASP A 99 -1.69 -9.37 6.52
N GLU A 100 -1.43 -10.19 5.50
CA GLU A 100 -1.55 -9.80 4.09
C GLU A 100 -3.01 -9.58 3.65
N GLU A 101 -3.95 -10.37 4.18
CA GLU A 101 -5.38 -10.18 3.95
C GLU A 101 -5.86 -8.83 4.50
N GLN A 102 -5.47 -8.51 5.75
CA GLN A 102 -5.78 -7.23 6.37
C GLN A 102 -5.19 -6.05 5.58
N ASP A 103 -3.93 -6.16 5.14
CA ASP A 103 -3.30 -5.13 4.30
C ASP A 103 -4.06 -4.93 2.98
N LEU A 104 -4.50 -6.00 2.31
CA LEU A 104 -5.29 -5.91 1.09
C LEU A 104 -6.64 -5.25 1.34
N PHE A 105 -7.33 -5.65 2.42
CA PHE A 105 -8.65 -5.11 2.75
C PHE A 105 -8.61 -3.64 3.14
N LYS A 106 -7.61 -3.20 3.91
CA LYS A 106 -7.37 -1.77 4.21
C LYS A 106 -7.15 -0.97 2.93
N ASP A 107 -6.28 -1.48 2.07
CA ASP A 107 -6.01 -0.85 0.78
C ASP A 107 -7.33 -0.74 -0.02
N MET A 108 -8.20 -1.75 0.00
CA MET A 108 -9.51 -1.74 -0.68
C MET A 108 -10.53 -0.78 -0.04
N GLN A 109 -10.62 -0.76 1.28
CA GLN A 109 -11.50 0.16 2.02
C GLN A 109 -11.13 1.62 1.77
N SER A 110 -9.84 1.91 1.53
CA SER A 110 -9.36 3.27 1.22
C SER A 110 -9.75 3.78 -0.17
N LEU A 111 -10.27 2.92 -1.06
CA LEU A 111 -10.55 3.28 -2.45
C LEU A 111 -11.50 4.47 -2.63
N PRO A 112 -12.64 4.57 -1.92
CA PRO A 112 -13.54 5.70 -2.11
C PRO A 112 -12.92 7.00 -1.59
N ARG A 113 -12.15 6.94 -0.49
CA ARG A 113 -11.39 8.08 0.05
C ARG A 113 -10.39 8.61 -0.99
N ASN A 114 -9.70 7.72 -1.68
CA ASN A 114 -8.67 8.09 -2.66
C ASN A 114 -9.23 8.36 -4.08
N ALA A 115 -10.54 8.36 -4.28
CA ALA A 115 -11.14 8.46 -5.61
C ALA A 115 -10.92 9.84 -6.27
N ALA A 116 -10.98 10.92 -5.48
CA ALA A 116 -10.76 12.29 -5.99
C ALA A 116 -9.32 12.47 -6.50
N LEU A 117 -8.31 12.10 -5.69
CA LEU A 117 -6.89 12.12 -6.08
C LEU A 117 -6.64 11.31 -7.35
N ARG A 118 -7.21 10.11 -7.44
CA ARG A 118 -7.01 9.23 -8.61
C ARG A 118 -7.65 9.81 -9.87
N LYS A 119 -8.88 10.33 -9.79
CA LYS A 119 -9.53 11.01 -10.93
C LYS A 119 -8.73 12.23 -11.39
N LEU A 120 -8.14 12.96 -10.45
CA LEU A 120 -7.27 14.09 -10.75
C LEU A 120 -5.99 13.64 -11.47
N ASN A 121 -5.34 12.57 -11.00
CA ASN A 121 -4.18 11.99 -11.67
C ASN A 121 -4.49 11.49 -13.08
N ASP A 122 -5.63 10.83 -13.28
CA ASP A 122 -6.06 10.36 -14.61
C ASP A 122 -6.36 11.55 -15.54
N LEU A 123 -6.93 12.64 -15.03
CA LEU A 123 -7.11 13.89 -15.78
C LEU A 123 -5.77 14.50 -16.22
N ILE A 124 -4.77 14.53 -15.33
CA ILE A 124 -3.42 15.01 -15.64
C ILE A 124 -2.78 14.17 -16.76
N LYS A 125 -2.79 12.83 -16.62
CA LYS A 125 -2.26 11.90 -17.62
C LYS A 125 -2.92 12.15 -18.98
N ARG A 126 -4.26 12.27 -19.01
CA ARG A 126 -5.03 12.52 -20.24
C ARG A 126 -4.74 13.88 -20.86
N ALA A 127 -4.62 14.93 -20.06
CA ALA A 127 -4.30 16.28 -20.53
C ALA A 127 -2.93 16.33 -21.21
N ARG A 128 -1.91 15.67 -20.63
CA ARG A 128 -0.58 15.54 -21.24
C ARG A 128 -0.64 14.80 -22.57
N LEU A 129 -1.29 13.63 -22.60
CA LEU A 129 -1.45 12.85 -23.84
C LEU A 129 -2.17 13.65 -24.94
N ALA A 130 -3.23 14.38 -24.60
CA ALA A 130 -3.94 15.25 -25.54
C ALA A 130 -3.05 16.37 -26.09
N LYS A 131 -2.21 16.97 -25.22
CA LYS A 131 -1.23 18.00 -25.60
C LYS A 131 -0.18 17.44 -26.58
N VAL A 132 0.39 16.27 -26.27
CA VAL A 132 1.34 15.56 -27.15
C VAL A 132 0.72 15.24 -28.50
N HIS A 133 -0.49 14.70 -28.49
CA HIS A 133 -1.22 14.40 -29.71
C HIS A 133 -1.46 15.66 -30.56
N ALA A 134 -1.77 16.81 -29.94
CA ALA A 134 -1.93 18.07 -30.66
C ALA A 134 -0.63 18.52 -31.37
N TYR A 135 0.54 18.36 -30.72
CA TYR A 135 1.83 18.63 -31.35
C TYR A 135 2.10 17.70 -32.53
N ILE A 136 1.85 16.39 -32.37
CA ILE A 136 2.05 15.39 -33.44
C ILE A 136 1.21 15.77 -34.66
N ILE A 137 -0.10 15.98 -34.48
CA ILE A 137 -1.00 16.32 -35.59
C ILE A 137 -0.60 17.63 -36.25
N SER A 138 -0.18 18.64 -35.48
CA SER A 138 0.26 19.90 -36.07
C SER A 138 1.59 19.78 -36.81
N ALA A 139 2.55 18.98 -36.33
CA ALA A 139 3.82 18.75 -37.01
C ALA A 139 3.58 18.06 -38.36
N LEU A 140 2.74 17.02 -38.37
CA LEU A 140 2.32 16.34 -39.60
C LEU A 140 1.63 17.30 -40.57
N ARG A 141 0.76 18.19 -40.07
CA ARG A 141 0.11 19.20 -40.92
C ARG A 141 1.09 20.21 -41.51
N LYS A 142 2.09 20.63 -40.74
CA LYS A 142 3.10 21.62 -41.15
C LYS A 142 3.96 21.11 -42.32
N ASP A 143 4.27 19.82 -42.32
CA ASP A 143 5.14 19.20 -43.33
C ASP A 143 4.39 18.70 -44.58
N MET A 144 3.06 18.86 -44.62
CA MET A 144 2.26 18.47 -45.78
C MET A 144 2.33 19.49 -46.92
N PRO A 145 2.53 19.04 -48.17
CA PRO A 145 2.52 19.93 -49.34
C PRO A 145 1.10 20.41 -49.65
N SER A 146 0.99 21.65 -50.14
CA SER A 146 -0.32 22.28 -50.38
C SER A 146 -1.05 21.69 -51.60
N VAL A 147 -0.32 21.26 -52.65
CA VAL A 147 -0.93 20.96 -53.97
C VAL A 147 -0.62 19.56 -54.47
N PHE A 148 0.64 19.18 -54.68
CA PHE A 148 1.04 17.88 -55.26
C PHE A 148 1.87 17.02 -54.30
N GLY A 149 1.91 15.71 -54.53
CA GLY A 149 2.76 14.76 -53.78
C GLY A 149 2.26 14.37 -52.39
N LYS A 150 0.99 14.67 -52.06
CA LYS A 150 0.39 14.46 -50.73
C LYS A 150 0.47 13.01 -50.25
N ASP A 151 0.13 12.04 -51.12
CA ASP A 151 0.12 10.63 -50.73
C ASP A 151 1.52 10.08 -50.47
N THR A 152 2.49 10.46 -51.30
CA THR A 152 3.90 10.08 -51.11
C THR A 152 4.44 10.68 -49.81
N LYS A 153 4.19 11.97 -49.57
CA LYS A 153 4.65 12.64 -48.34
C LYS A 153 3.97 12.08 -47.10
N LYS A 154 2.67 11.75 -47.15
CA LYS A 154 1.97 11.08 -46.04
C LYS A 154 2.63 9.75 -45.68
N LYS A 155 2.93 8.90 -46.67
CA LYS A 155 3.61 7.61 -46.44
C LYS A 155 5.00 7.81 -45.81
N GLU A 156 5.74 8.81 -46.30
CA GLU A 156 7.06 9.19 -45.75
C GLU A 156 6.95 9.64 -44.29
N LEU A 157 6.01 10.53 -43.97
CA LEU A 157 5.79 11.05 -42.61
C LEU A 157 5.38 9.95 -41.62
N ILE A 158 4.50 9.02 -42.04
CA ILE A 158 4.12 7.87 -41.21
C ILE A 158 5.33 6.98 -40.95
N LYS A 159 6.13 6.68 -41.99
CA LYS A 159 7.35 5.87 -41.86
C LYS A 159 8.36 6.50 -40.91
N ASN A 160 8.51 7.82 -40.95
CA ASN A 160 9.46 8.58 -40.14
C ASN A 160 8.87 9.13 -38.84
N LEU A 161 7.70 8.66 -38.41
CA LEU A 161 6.99 9.19 -37.23
C LEU A 161 7.84 9.15 -35.95
N GLY A 162 8.72 8.16 -35.79
CA GLY A 162 9.64 8.09 -34.65
C GLY A 162 10.58 9.28 -34.56
N GLN A 163 11.12 9.74 -35.70
CA GLN A 163 11.98 10.93 -35.74
C GLN A 163 11.19 12.21 -35.41
N ILE A 164 9.92 12.26 -35.82
CA ILE A 164 9.02 13.36 -35.47
C ILE A 164 8.78 13.38 -33.95
N TYR A 165 8.61 12.21 -33.31
CA TYR A 165 8.50 12.12 -31.86
C TYR A 165 9.77 12.62 -31.18
N ASP A 166 10.95 12.17 -31.60
CA ASP A 166 12.23 12.60 -31.04
C ASP A 166 12.47 14.11 -31.19
N GLN A 167 11.96 14.71 -32.27
CA GLN A 167 12.01 16.15 -32.50
C GLN A 167 11.07 16.88 -31.53
N ILE A 168 9.80 16.48 -31.46
CA ILE A 168 8.81 17.09 -30.56
C ILE A 168 9.28 16.96 -29.09
N GLN A 169 9.82 15.80 -28.72
CA GLN A 169 10.34 15.53 -27.38
C GLN A 169 11.40 16.55 -26.97
N ARG A 170 12.36 16.83 -27.87
CA ARG A 170 13.45 17.79 -27.64
C ARG A 170 12.97 19.23 -27.64
N GLU A 171 12.15 19.61 -28.63
CA GLU A 171 11.67 20.99 -28.80
C GLU A 171 10.71 21.41 -27.69
N GLN A 172 9.83 20.51 -27.24
CA GLN A 172 8.78 20.80 -26.25
C GLN A 172 9.13 20.31 -24.85
N GLN A 173 10.30 19.69 -24.65
CA GLN A 173 10.76 19.13 -23.37
C GLN A 173 9.77 18.14 -22.74
N ILE A 174 9.25 17.22 -23.55
CA ILE A 174 8.23 16.26 -23.14
C ILE A 174 8.89 14.93 -22.74
N SER A 175 8.32 14.22 -21.77
CA SER A 175 8.79 12.89 -21.39
C SER A 175 8.46 11.86 -22.48
N PRO A 176 9.34 10.89 -22.79
CA PRO A 176 9.03 9.84 -23.77
C PRO A 176 7.81 9.00 -23.37
N GLY A 177 7.50 8.91 -22.07
CA GLY A 177 6.32 8.19 -21.56
C GLY A 177 4.98 8.86 -21.84
N ASP A 178 4.96 10.14 -22.22
CA ASP A 178 3.73 10.86 -22.56
C ASP A 178 3.30 10.63 -24.04
N PHE A 179 4.16 9.99 -24.85
CA PHE A 179 3.87 9.72 -26.25
C PHE A 179 3.01 8.46 -26.44
N PRO A 180 2.05 8.49 -27.37
CA PRO A 180 1.28 7.30 -27.71
C PRO A 180 2.15 6.26 -28.41
N ASP A 181 1.74 4.98 -28.34
CA ASP A 181 2.45 3.90 -29.02
C ASP A 181 2.66 4.21 -30.52
N LEU A 182 3.91 4.08 -30.96
CA LEU A 182 4.33 4.48 -32.30
C LEU A 182 3.60 3.67 -33.38
N LYS A 183 3.49 2.35 -33.20
CA LYS A 183 2.88 1.47 -34.21
C LYS A 183 1.38 1.70 -34.30
N LYS A 184 0.68 1.76 -33.17
CA LYS A 184 -0.76 2.09 -33.12
C LYS A 184 -1.03 3.45 -33.79
N MET A 185 -0.17 4.44 -33.56
CA MET A 185 -0.32 5.75 -34.19
C MET A 185 -0.09 5.69 -35.71
N GLN A 186 0.93 4.96 -36.18
CA GLN A 186 1.19 4.76 -37.61
C GLN A 186 0.01 4.12 -38.34
N GLU A 187 -0.56 3.07 -37.75
CA GLU A 187 -1.74 2.37 -38.27
C GLU A 187 -2.95 3.30 -38.33
N SER A 188 -3.25 4.01 -37.24
CA SER A 188 -4.36 4.96 -37.18
C SER A 188 -4.22 6.09 -38.22
N LEU A 189 -3.03 6.68 -38.33
CA LEU A 189 -2.75 7.76 -39.28
C LEU A 189 -2.88 7.33 -40.75
N ALA A 190 -2.69 6.06 -41.07
CA ALA A 190 -2.85 5.55 -42.43
C ALA A 190 -4.27 5.79 -42.96
N HIS A 191 -5.27 5.80 -42.09
CA HIS A 191 -6.68 5.99 -42.44
C HIS A 191 -7.15 7.45 -42.45
N HIS A 192 -6.27 8.42 -42.18
CA HIS A 192 -6.62 9.84 -42.06
C HIS A 192 -6.04 10.70 -43.20
N ASP A 193 -6.74 11.78 -43.57
CA ASP A 193 -6.26 12.77 -44.54
C ASP A 193 -5.54 13.93 -43.82
N PHE A 194 -4.22 14.00 -44.00
CA PHE A 194 -3.39 14.98 -43.29
C PHE A 194 -3.66 16.42 -43.76
N SER A 195 -4.21 16.60 -44.96
CA SER A 195 -4.59 17.92 -45.47
C SER A 195 -5.85 18.49 -44.80
N LYS A 196 -6.52 17.71 -43.96
CA LYS A 196 -7.64 18.14 -43.11
C LYS A 196 -7.23 18.40 -41.66
N PHE A 197 -6.00 18.08 -41.28
CA PHE A 197 -5.54 18.31 -39.90
C PHE A 197 -5.47 19.79 -39.56
N ASN A 198 -5.82 20.12 -38.32
CA ASN A 198 -5.75 21.49 -37.85
C ASN A 198 -4.29 21.88 -37.56
N THR A 199 -3.96 23.15 -37.77
CA THR A 199 -2.72 23.72 -37.26
C THR A 199 -2.81 23.92 -35.75
N LEU A 200 -1.64 23.97 -35.10
CA LEU A 200 -1.56 24.25 -33.67
C LEU A 200 -2.24 25.58 -33.35
N LYS A 201 -3.06 25.58 -32.29
CA LYS A 201 -3.68 26.79 -31.74
C LYS A 201 -3.05 27.10 -30.39
N PRO A 202 -2.11 28.06 -30.30
CA PRO A 202 -1.38 28.35 -29.06
C PRO A 202 -2.31 28.62 -27.86
N LYS A 203 -3.40 29.36 -28.08
CA LYS A 203 -4.41 29.64 -27.05
C LYS A 203 -5.00 28.40 -26.38
N LEU A 204 -5.19 27.30 -27.14
CA LEU A 204 -5.74 26.07 -26.56
C LEU A 204 -4.69 25.32 -25.72
N LEU A 205 -3.42 25.39 -26.12
CA LEU A 205 -2.32 24.83 -25.33
C LEU A 205 -2.14 25.60 -24.03
N GLU A 206 -2.19 26.92 -24.07
CA GLU A 206 -2.10 27.78 -22.88
C GLU A 206 -3.19 27.46 -21.86
N VAL A 207 -4.42 27.13 -22.29
CA VAL A 207 -5.49 26.69 -21.39
C VAL A 207 -5.11 25.39 -20.67
N VAL A 208 -4.59 24.39 -21.39
CA VAL A 208 -4.19 23.11 -20.81
C VAL A 208 -2.98 23.28 -19.89
N ASP A 209 -2.00 24.09 -20.27
CA ASP A 209 -0.81 24.37 -19.45
C ASP A 209 -1.17 25.13 -18.17
N ASN A 210 -2.04 26.13 -18.27
CA ASN A 210 -2.56 26.83 -17.08
C ASN A 210 -3.32 25.87 -16.16
N MET A 211 -4.17 25.00 -16.70
CA MET A 211 -4.86 23.98 -15.92
C MET A 211 -3.87 23.09 -15.17
N LEU A 212 -2.86 22.55 -15.88
CA LEU A 212 -1.86 21.64 -15.29
C LEU A 212 -1.01 22.29 -14.19
N VAL A 213 -0.71 23.59 -14.31
CA VAL A 213 0.16 24.31 -13.37
C VAL A 213 -0.60 24.93 -12.21
N LYS A 214 -1.75 25.56 -12.47
CA LYS A 214 -2.49 26.35 -11.46
C LYS A 214 -3.69 25.59 -10.91
N ASP A 215 -4.60 25.17 -11.79
CA ASP A 215 -5.89 24.62 -11.37
C ASP A 215 -5.71 23.28 -10.66
N ILE A 216 -4.83 22.41 -11.18
CA ILE A 216 -4.48 21.14 -10.54
C ILE A 216 -3.85 21.36 -9.15
N ALA A 217 -2.94 22.33 -9.02
CA ALA A 217 -2.29 22.61 -7.74
C ALA A 217 -3.30 23.11 -6.69
N GLN A 218 -4.27 23.93 -7.11
CA GLN A 218 -5.36 24.38 -6.26
C GLN A 218 -6.29 23.23 -5.85
N LEU A 219 -6.62 22.30 -6.76
CA LEU A 219 -7.42 21.13 -6.42
C LEU A 219 -6.67 20.21 -5.44
N MET A 220 -5.37 19.99 -5.65
CA MET A 220 -4.53 19.18 -4.75
C MET A 220 -4.49 19.73 -3.32
N SER A 221 -4.59 21.05 -3.11
CA SER A 221 -4.62 21.61 -1.74
C SER A 221 -5.99 21.47 -1.07
N MET A 222 -7.07 21.25 -1.83
CA MET A 222 -8.42 21.05 -1.28
C MET A 222 -8.67 19.61 -0.83
N ILE A 223 -8.05 18.63 -1.48
CA ILE A 223 -8.28 17.20 -1.18
C ILE A 223 -7.87 16.80 0.25
N PRO A 224 -6.73 17.25 0.82
CA PRO A 224 -6.40 16.98 2.22
C PRO A 224 -7.45 17.49 3.22
N HIS A 225 -8.20 18.54 2.87
CA HIS A 225 -9.23 19.13 3.72
C HIS A 225 -10.56 18.38 3.63
N GLU A 226 -10.91 17.81 2.47
CA GLU A 226 -12.05 16.88 2.36
C GLU A 226 -11.79 15.59 3.15
N GLU A 227 -10.53 15.12 3.17
CA GLU A 227 -10.14 13.87 3.85
C GLU A 227 -10.21 13.92 5.38
N ILE A 228 -10.07 15.10 6.01
CA ILE A 228 -10.19 15.27 7.47
C ILE A 228 -11.67 15.42 7.88
N GLY A 229 -12.53 15.86 6.96
CA GLY A 229 -13.96 16.11 7.20
C GLY A 229 -14.89 14.91 7.00
N THR A 230 -14.50 13.91 6.20
CA THR A 230 -15.31 12.68 6.01
C THR A 230 -14.95 11.60 7.02
N THR A 231 -15.56 11.70 8.19
CA THR A 231 -15.67 10.66 9.23
C THR A 231 -16.36 9.41 8.68
N SER A 232 -15.69 8.24 8.72
CA SER A 232 -16.19 6.84 8.69
C SER A 232 -17.24 6.37 7.64
N ASP A 233 -17.98 7.25 6.98
CA ASP A 233 -19.08 6.93 6.07
C ASP A 233 -18.63 6.63 4.64
N SER A 234 -17.42 7.05 4.26
CA SER A 234 -16.86 6.82 2.92
C SER A 234 -16.06 5.52 2.80
N LEU A 235 -15.94 4.71 3.84
CA LEU A 235 -15.24 3.43 3.77
C LEU A 235 -16.17 2.34 3.21
N VAL A 236 -15.60 1.32 2.58
CA VAL A 236 -16.36 0.12 2.20
C VAL A 236 -16.86 -0.55 3.49
N LYS A 237 -18.18 -0.67 3.65
CA LYS A 237 -18.84 -1.27 4.83
C LYS A 237 -19.45 -2.64 4.47
N GLY A 238 -19.49 -3.56 5.43
CA GLY A 238 -20.19 -4.84 5.32
C GLY A 238 -19.36 -6.01 4.78
N GLY A 239 -19.81 -7.24 5.06
CA GLY A 239 -19.20 -8.47 4.54
C GLY A 239 -17.82 -8.77 5.14
N ALA A 240 -16.88 -9.23 4.32
CA ALA A 240 -15.51 -9.54 4.74
C ALA A 240 -14.73 -8.33 5.32
N PHE A 241 -15.26 -7.12 5.16
CA PHE A 241 -14.66 -5.88 5.63
C PHE A 241 -15.07 -5.50 7.06
N GLU A 242 -16.08 -6.14 7.66
CA GLU A 242 -16.53 -5.84 9.04
C GLU A 242 -15.47 -6.19 10.09
N GLY A 243 -14.65 -7.22 9.84
CA GLY A 243 -13.59 -7.69 10.74
C GLY A 243 -12.22 -7.02 10.55
N VAL A 244 -12.11 -6.06 9.62
CA VAL A 244 -10.82 -5.42 9.30
C VAL A 244 -10.44 -4.51 10.46
N GLU A 245 -9.34 -4.84 11.15
CA GLU A 245 -8.95 -4.22 12.43
C GLU A 245 -10.05 -4.20 13.51
N ASP A 246 -10.99 -5.15 13.47
CA ASP A 246 -12.05 -5.20 14.48
C ASP A 246 -11.47 -5.53 15.86
N GLN A 247 -11.26 -4.49 16.66
CA GLN A 247 -10.82 -4.56 18.05
C GLN A 247 -11.98 -4.76 19.03
N VAL A 248 -13.21 -4.97 18.54
CA VAL A 248 -14.41 -5.18 19.37
C VAL A 248 -14.78 -6.65 19.40
N SER A 249 -14.73 -7.35 18.26
CA SER A 249 -15.02 -8.79 18.20
C SER A 249 -14.01 -9.62 19.00
N PRO A 250 -14.46 -10.66 19.75
CA PRO A 250 -13.56 -11.59 20.44
C PRO A 250 -12.76 -12.49 19.48
N PHE A 251 -13.11 -12.49 18.19
CA PHE A 251 -12.40 -13.22 17.12
C PHE A 251 -11.68 -12.26 16.16
N GLY A 252 -11.54 -10.99 16.55
CA GLY A 252 -10.86 -9.96 15.77
C GLY A 252 -9.40 -10.28 15.48
N TYR A 253 -8.86 -9.59 14.48
CA TYR A 253 -7.46 -9.70 14.10
C TYR A 253 -6.52 -9.38 15.28
N LYS A 254 -5.54 -10.27 15.53
CA LYS A 254 -4.59 -10.22 16.66
C LYS A 254 -5.21 -10.33 18.08
N ARG A 255 -6.47 -10.78 18.20
CA ARG A 255 -7.09 -11.06 19.51
C ARG A 255 -6.39 -12.20 20.25
N GLY A 256 -6.25 -12.05 21.56
CA GLY A 256 -5.64 -13.06 22.42
C GLY A 256 -4.13 -13.25 22.27
N GLU A 257 -3.46 -12.41 21.47
CA GLU A 257 -2.02 -12.44 21.26
C GLU A 257 -1.36 -11.11 21.65
N GLY A 258 -0.08 -11.16 22.04
CA GLY A 258 0.69 -9.97 22.40
C GLY A 258 0.03 -9.14 23.50
N ILE A 259 -0.35 -7.90 23.18
CA ILE A 259 -1.01 -6.97 24.12
C ILE A 259 -2.46 -7.37 24.42
N ASP A 260 -3.14 -8.04 23.49
CA ASP A 260 -4.51 -8.54 23.66
C ASP A 260 -4.52 -9.90 24.40
N ALA A 261 -3.35 -10.47 24.71
CA ALA A 261 -3.26 -11.72 25.46
C ALA A 261 -3.99 -11.63 26.81
N GLY A 262 -4.91 -12.56 27.05
CA GLY A 262 -5.77 -12.58 28.23
C GLY A 262 -6.91 -11.57 28.24
N ALA A 263 -7.19 -10.87 27.13
CA ALA A 263 -8.41 -10.09 27.00
C ALA A 263 -9.63 -11.01 27.09
N GLY A 264 -10.58 -10.66 27.96
CA GLY A 264 -11.75 -11.49 28.25
C GLY A 264 -11.50 -12.67 29.20
N GLU A 265 -10.26 -12.91 29.63
CA GLU A 265 -9.99 -13.84 30.74
C GLU A 265 -10.35 -13.17 32.09
N PRO A 266 -10.94 -13.91 33.05
CA PRO A 266 -11.28 -13.37 34.36
C PRO A 266 -10.03 -13.06 35.21
N GLU A 267 -8.93 -13.77 34.96
CA GLU A 267 -7.67 -13.59 35.66
C GLU A 267 -6.72 -12.69 34.88
N TRP A 268 -5.93 -11.88 35.61
CA TRP A 268 -4.90 -11.05 35.00
C TRP A 268 -3.80 -11.92 34.39
N ILE A 269 -3.58 -11.79 33.08
CA ILE A 269 -2.67 -12.66 32.30
C ILE A 269 -1.26 -12.77 32.89
N VAL A 270 -0.77 -11.68 33.47
CA VAL A 270 0.56 -11.59 34.09
C VAL A 270 0.69 -12.52 35.30
N ASN A 271 -0.41 -12.90 35.96
CA ASN A 271 -0.39 -13.85 37.08
C ASN A 271 0.19 -15.22 36.68
N LYS A 272 0.06 -15.63 35.40
CA LYS A 272 0.62 -16.89 34.89
C LYS A 272 2.15 -16.96 35.08
N GLU A 273 2.83 -15.81 35.03
CA GLU A 273 4.30 -15.72 35.17
C GLU A 273 4.76 -14.89 36.36
N ARG A 274 3.83 -14.36 37.17
CA ARG A 274 4.12 -13.47 38.31
C ARG A 274 5.16 -14.02 39.27
N TYR A 275 5.21 -15.34 39.48
CA TYR A 275 6.24 -15.94 40.33
C TYR A 275 7.67 -15.67 39.83
N LYS A 276 7.91 -15.67 38.51
CA LYS A 276 9.22 -15.35 37.91
C LYS A 276 9.56 -13.88 38.12
N TYR A 277 8.58 -13.00 37.91
CA TYR A 277 8.74 -11.55 38.04
C TYR A 277 8.95 -11.13 39.49
N ASN A 278 8.23 -11.73 40.45
CA ASN A 278 8.44 -11.52 41.87
C ASN A 278 9.86 -11.92 42.30
N LEU A 279 10.39 -13.05 41.81
CA LEU A 279 11.77 -13.45 42.11
C LEU A 279 12.81 -12.45 41.58
N MET A 280 12.54 -11.76 40.47
CA MET A 280 13.38 -10.69 39.98
C MET A 280 13.21 -9.41 40.81
N PHE A 281 11.97 -9.06 41.14
CA PHE A 281 11.61 -7.91 41.97
C PHE A 281 12.31 -7.95 43.33
N GLU A 282 12.23 -9.07 44.05
CA GLU A 282 12.86 -9.24 45.36
C GLU A 282 14.40 -9.10 45.29
N LYS A 283 15.03 -9.56 44.20
CA LYS A 283 16.48 -9.41 44.00
C LYS A 283 16.92 -7.96 43.79
N LEU A 284 16.01 -7.08 43.37
CA LEU A 284 16.30 -5.66 43.20
C LEU A 284 16.25 -4.89 44.52
N GLY A 285 15.86 -5.53 45.62
CA GLY A 285 15.85 -4.94 46.96
C GLY A 285 14.78 -3.87 47.13
N PRO A 286 13.48 -4.23 47.06
CA PRO A 286 12.39 -3.28 47.28
C PRO A 286 12.45 -2.67 48.69
N CYS A 287 12.18 -1.37 48.77
CA CYS A 287 12.00 -0.65 50.03
C CYS A 287 10.51 -0.33 50.16
N ASP A 288 9.88 -0.74 51.27
CA ASP A 288 8.45 -0.54 51.51
C ASP A 288 7.55 -1.11 50.39
N GLY A 289 7.94 -2.27 49.85
CA GLY A 289 7.20 -2.94 48.77
C GLY A 289 7.33 -2.30 47.38
N LYS A 290 8.22 -1.31 47.21
CA LYS A 290 8.46 -0.63 45.93
C LYS A 290 9.95 -0.60 45.56
N ILE A 291 10.26 -0.65 44.26
CA ILE A 291 11.61 -0.44 43.73
C ILE A 291 11.74 0.95 43.12
N THR A 292 12.93 1.54 43.22
CA THR A 292 13.21 2.84 42.58
C THR A 292 13.25 2.72 41.06
N GLY A 293 12.91 3.81 40.35
CA GLY A 293 13.05 3.84 38.89
C GLY A 293 14.48 3.59 38.39
N ALA A 294 15.50 3.90 39.19
CA ALA A 294 16.90 3.56 38.86
C ALA A 294 17.14 2.04 38.91
N ALA A 295 16.63 1.36 39.94
CA ALA A 295 16.74 -0.10 40.07
C ALA A 295 15.97 -0.81 38.95
N ALA A 296 14.71 -0.40 38.72
CA ALA A 296 13.89 -0.93 37.63
C ALA A 296 14.56 -0.74 36.25
N LYS A 297 15.05 0.47 35.95
CA LYS A 297 15.76 0.76 34.71
C LYS A 297 16.98 -0.14 34.51
N SER A 298 17.74 -0.41 35.58
CA SER A 298 18.91 -1.29 35.51
C SER A 298 18.57 -2.72 35.09
N GLU A 299 17.38 -3.21 35.47
CA GLU A 299 16.87 -4.50 35.04
C GLU A 299 16.31 -4.45 33.62
N MET A 300 15.45 -3.47 33.33
CA MET A 300 14.79 -3.32 32.03
C MET A 300 15.79 -3.18 30.86
N VAL A 301 16.92 -2.49 31.07
CA VAL A 301 17.97 -2.33 30.03
C VAL A 301 18.61 -3.66 29.63
N LYS A 302 18.58 -4.70 30.48
CA LYS A 302 19.13 -6.02 30.17
C LYS A 302 18.38 -6.71 29.02
N SER A 303 17.13 -6.31 28.76
CA SER A 303 16.35 -6.77 27.60
C SER A 303 16.95 -6.38 26.25
N LYS A 304 17.91 -5.42 26.23
CA LYS A 304 18.53 -4.84 25.04
C LYS A 304 17.54 -4.11 24.12
N LEU A 305 16.36 -3.76 24.62
CA LEU A 305 15.42 -2.91 23.89
C LEU A 305 15.93 -1.45 23.82
N PRO A 306 15.63 -0.71 22.74
CA PRO A 306 15.95 0.71 22.62
C PRO A 306 15.39 1.55 23.79
N ASN A 307 16.13 2.57 24.24
CA ASN A 307 15.73 3.42 25.37
C ASN A 307 14.37 4.11 25.19
N ASN A 308 13.99 4.47 23.97
CA ASN A 308 12.66 5.04 23.69
C ASN A 308 11.54 4.03 23.94
N VAL A 309 11.75 2.75 23.62
CA VAL A 309 10.80 1.66 23.88
C VAL A 309 10.70 1.41 25.39
N LEU A 310 11.84 1.29 26.08
CA LEU A 310 11.86 1.11 27.54
C LEU A 310 11.19 2.27 28.28
N GLY A 311 11.40 3.51 27.81
CA GLY A 311 10.73 4.68 28.36
C GLY A 311 9.21 4.67 28.16
N ARG A 312 8.71 4.07 27.06
CA ARG A 312 7.28 3.87 26.84
C ARG A 312 6.73 2.77 27.76
N ILE A 313 7.45 1.66 27.92
CA ILE A 313 7.07 0.59 28.85
C ILE A 313 6.98 1.13 30.28
N TRP A 314 7.97 1.93 30.72
CA TRP A 314 7.93 2.59 32.03
C TRP A 314 6.64 3.38 32.22
N LYS A 315 6.31 4.27 31.27
CA LYS A 315 5.09 5.10 31.33
C LYS A 315 3.79 4.29 31.35
N LEU A 316 3.78 3.11 30.75
CA LEU A 316 2.62 2.20 30.74
C LEU A 316 2.53 1.36 32.02
N SER A 317 3.64 1.18 32.74
CA SER A 317 3.72 0.29 33.91
C SER A 317 3.61 1.03 35.23
N ASP A 318 4.10 2.27 35.30
CA ASP A 318 3.99 3.19 36.42
C ASP A 318 2.58 3.82 36.41
N ILE A 319 1.59 3.09 36.95
CA ILE A 319 0.16 3.41 36.85
C ILE A 319 -0.19 4.60 37.74
N ASP A 320 0.34 4.60 38.96
CA ASP A 320 0.11 5.67 39.94
C ASP A 320 1.06 6.88 39.74
N LYS A 321 2.03 6.76 38.82
CA LYS A 321 2.95 7.83 38.39
C LYS A 321 3.78 8.38 39.55
N ASP A 322 4.10 7.54 40.52
CA ASP A 322 4.87 7.94 41.70
C ASP A 322 6.39 7.88 41.47
N GLY A 323 6.83 7.34 40.33
CA GLY A 323 8.24 7.21 39.95
C GLY A 323 8.94 5.96 40.51
N PHE A 324 8.18 5.08 41.15
CA PHE A 324 8.59 3.79 41.67
C PHE A 324 7.77 2.70 40.96
N LEU A 325 8.11 1.43 41.18
CA LEU A 325 7.27 0.32 40.75
C LEU A 325 7.02 -0.60 41.93
N ASP A 326 5.76 -0.91 42.22
CA ASP A 326 5.43 -2.02 43.10
C ASP A 326 5.59 -3.38 42.40
N SER A 327 5.29 -4.47 43.12
CA SER A 327 5.44 -5.82 42.58
C SER A 327 4.57 -6.10 41.34
N GLU A 328 3.37 -5.50 41.24
CA GLU A 328 2.46 -5.72 40.12
C GLU A 328 2.85 -4.85 38.93
N GLU A 329 3.23 -3.61 39.17
CA GLU A 329 3.75 -2.71 38.12
C GLU A 329 5.04 -3.21 37.51
N PHE A 330 5.94 -3.76 38.34
CA PHE A 330 7.15 -4.39 37.83
C PHE A 330 6.83 -5.64 37.00
N ALA A 331 5.90 -6.47 37.46
CA ALA A 331 5.46 -7.64 36.70
C ALA A 331 4.82 -7.25 35.36
N LEU A 332 4.03 -6.18 35.33
CA LEU A 332 3.48 -5.59 34.11
C LEU A 332 4.61 -5.12 33.17
N ALA A 333 5.61 -4.40 33.70
CA ALA A 333 6.74 -3.91 32.90
C ALA A 333 7.51 -5.07 32.25
N MET A 334 7.73 -6.16 32.99
CA MET A 334 8.41 -7.35 32.47
C MET A 334 7.56 -8.08 31.43
N HIS A 335 6.25 -8.16 31.63
CA HIS A 335 5.33 -8.73 30.64
C HIS A 335 5.32 -7.90 29.33
N LEU A 336 5.26 -6.57 29.41
CA LEU A 336 5.33 -5.69 28.24
C LEU A 336 6.68 -5.79 27.50
N ILE A 337 7.78 -5.98 28.23
CA ILE A 337 9.09 -6.29 27.62
C ILE A 337 9.02 -7.62 26.87
N HIS A 338 8.44 -8.66 27.47
CA HIS A 338 8.29 -9.97 26.83
C HIS A 338 7.46 -9.87 25.54
N VAL A 339 6.30 -9.23 25.59
CA VAL A 339 5.44 -8.97 24.42
C VAL A 339 6.20 -8.24 23.32
N LYS A 340 7.04 -7.26 23.67
CA LYS A 340 7.85 -6.53 22.68
C LYS A 340 8.97 -7.39 22.08
N LEU A 341 9.57 -8.28 22.87
CA LEU A 341 10.59 -9.22 22.41
C LEU A 341 10.01 -10.30 21.47
N GLU A 342 8.74 -10.66 21.63
CA GLU A 342 8.01 -11.53 20.70
C GLU A 342 7.61 -10.83 19.39
N GLY A 343 7.92 -9.53 19.25
CA GLY A 343 7.71 -8.78 18.02
C GLY A 343 6.38 -8.04 17.93
N TYR A 344 5.58 -8.01 18.98
CA TYR A 344 4.35 -7.21 19.01
C TYR A 344 4.65 -5.74 19.32
N ASP A 345 3.73 -4.86 18.92
CA ASP A 345 3.82 -3.43 19.25
C ASP A 345 3.15 -3.11 20.58
N LEU A 346 3.71 -2.11 21.27
CA LEU A 346 3.15 -1.61 22.52
C LEU A 346 1.93 -0.73 22.23
N PRO A 347 0.92 -0.73 23.11
CA PRO A 347 -0.29 0.06 22.91
C PRO A 347 -0.03 1.53 23.26
N ALA A 348 -0.84 2.43 22.71
CA ALA A 348 -0.73 3.87 23.02
C ALA A 348 -1.08 4.13 24.49
N GLU A 349 -2.10 3.43 24.97
CA GLU A 349 -2.62 3.45 26.34
C GLU A 349 -2.73 2.01 26.84
N LEU A 350 -2.61 1.80 28.15
CA LEU A 350 -2.68 0.44 28.70
C LEU A 350 -4.13 -0.07 28.65
N PRO A 351 -4.41 -1.23 28.02
CA PRO A 351 -5.74 -1.83 28.03
C PRO A 351 -6.19 -2.27 29.44
N ASP A 352 -7.48 -2.17 29.73
CA ASP A 352 -8.08 -2.48 31.04
C ASP A 352 -7.73 -3.88 31.55
N HIS A 353 -7.68 -4.89 30.67
CA HIS A 353 -7.36 -6.27 31.06
C HIS A 353 -5.91 -6.44 31.51
N LEU A 354 -5.00 -5.55 31.10
CA LEU A 354 -3.60 -5.53 31.53
C LEU A 354 -3.36 -4.68 32.79
N VAL A 355 -4.32 -3.84 33.20
CA VAL A 355 -4.22 -3.08 34.45
C VAL A 355 -4.12 -4.05 35.63
N PRO A 356 -3.13 -3.86 36.53
CA PRO A 356 -2.99 -4.67 37.74
C PRO A 356 -4.31 -4.73 38.54
N PRO A 357 -4.74 -5.90 39.03
CA PRO A 357 -6.01 -6.04 39.74
C PRO A 357 -6.20 -5.07 40.89
N SER A 358 -5.12 -4.71 41.60
CA SER A 358 -5.16 -3.76 42.72
C SER A 358 -5.41 -2.30 42.28
N LYS A 359 -5.21 -1.97 41.00
CA LYS A 359 -5.26 -0.60 40.45
C LYS A 359 -6.39 -0.37 39.43
N ARG A 360 -7.36 -1.29 39.32
CA ARG A 360 -8.46 -1.21 38.35
C ARG A 360 -9.57 -0.20 38.71
N ASP A 361 -9.63 0.23 39.97
CA ASP A 361 -10.68 1.11 40.51
C ASP A 361 -10.14 2.47 41.03
N THR A 362 -8.90 2.82 40.69
CA THR A 362 -8.23 4.10 40.99
C THR A 362 -8.06 4.92 39.74
#